data_AF-A0A968THV5-F1
#
_entry.id   AF-A0A968THV5-F1
#
_cell.length_a   1.000
_cell.length_b   1.000
_cell.length_c   1.000
_cell.angle_alpha   90.00
_cell.angle_beta   90.00
_cell.angle_gamma   90.00
#
_symmetry.space_group_name_H-M   'P 1'
#
loop_
_entity.id
_entity.type
_entity.pdbx_description
1 polymer ?
#
loop_
_entity_poly.entity_id
_entity_poly.type
_entity_poly.pdbx_seq_one_letter_code
_entity_poly.pdbx_strand_id
1 'polypeptide(L)'
;MSNSPHGDLLNADISNCQMGIQYVTGQGVDVLHCNIYDCLDAINTTSYSAVQFEESSISGINYDVNANGASVDFILLNSIWSGDPGKLNINNGQVIVKNMRPEPPRRVYDDYVRKPLQENLFNVKKYGAIGNSVSDDTSAIVAAVAAANANGGGIVFFPSGDYLIKQNLTLSPGVELRGCLGGRVQIESGSVGSTLRIDVPVGDEDGPAFITMGDYCGIRGLAFYYPNQD
;
A
#
# COMPACT_ATOMS: atom_id res chain seq x y z
N MET A 1 -3.88 25.49 5.79
CA MET A 1 -4.10 24.15 6.37
C MET A 1 -5.34 23.52 5.75
N SER A 2 -5.25 23.17 4.48
CA SER A 2 -6.22 22.30 3.81
C SER A 2 -6.09 20.90 4.39
N ASN A 3 -7.02 20.49 5.26
CA ASN A 3 -7.02 19.16 5.89
C ASN A 3 -7.83 18.17 5.03
N SER A 4 -7.43 17.98 3.78
CA SER A 4 -8.06 16.98 2.93
C SER A 4 -7.69 15.58 3.42
N PRO A 5 -8.63 14.62 3.38
CA PRO A 5 -8.30 13.22 3.58
C PRO A 5 -7.34 12.78 2.47
N HIS A 6 -6.24 12.11 2.84
CA HIS A 6 -5.24 11.62 1.89
C HIS A 6 -5.06 10.12 2.09
N GLY A 7 -5.31 9.37 1.02
CA GLY A 7 -5.12 7.95 0.94
C GLY A 7 -3.79 7.64 0.29
N ASP A 8 -2.77 7.42 1.11
CA ASP A 8 -1.38 7.21 0.67
C ASP A 8 -0.82 5.91 1.27
N LEU A 9 0.25 5.38 0.68
CA LEU A 9 1.10 4.40 1.36
C LEU A 9 2.14 5.15 2.20
N LEU A 10 2.28 4.74 3.46
CA LEU A 10 3.29 5.28 4.36
C LEU A 10 3.91 4.18 5.22
N ASN A 11 5.23 4.04 5.21
CA ASN A 11 5.97 3.05 6.01
C ASN A 11 5.39 1.63 5.80
N ALA A 12 5.34 1.19 4.56
CA ALA A 12 4.84 -0.14 4.21
C ALA A 12 5.93 -0.95 3.50
N ASP A 13 6.07 -2.22 3.88
CA ASP A 13 6.97 -3.18 3.25
C ASP A 13 6.12 -4.27 2.59
N ILE A 14 6.31 -4.48 1.29
CA ILE A 14 5.52 -5.42 0.48
C ILE A 14 6.49 -6.29 -0.31
N SER A 15 6.36 -7.60 -0.17
CA SER A 15 7.29 -8.53 -0.80
C SER A 15 6.70 -9.88 -1.18
N ASN A 16 7.36 -10.52 -2.16
CA ASN A 16 7.13 -11.88 -2.61
C ASN A 16 5.76 -12.12 -3.25
N CYS A 17 5.32 -11.24 -4.17
CA CYS A 17 3.92 -11.20 -4.59
C CYS A 17 3.68 -11.12 -6.10
N GLN A 18 2.54 -11.57 -6.62
CA GLN A 18 2.20 -11.39 -8.03
C GLN A 18 1.85 -9.93 -8.33
N MET A 19 0.93 -9.38 -7.53
CA MET A 19 0.52 -7.99 -7.61
C MET A 19 0.60 -7.37 -6.20
N GLY A 20 1.41 -6.33 -6.05
CA GLY A 20 1.63 -5.65 -4.76
C GLY A 20 0.37 -4.96 -4.26
N ILE A 21 0.08 -3.78 -4.82
CA ILE A 21 -1.15 -3.04 -4.52
C ILE A 21 -1.84 -2.64 -5.81
N GLN A 22 -3.18 -2.74 -5.80
CA GLN A 22 -4.03 -2.23 -6.86
C GLN A 22 -4.79 -0.98 -6.43
N TYR A 23 -4.57 0.10 -7.19
CA TYR A 23 -5.32 1.35 -7.06
C TYR A 23 -6.30 1.52 -8.21
N VAL A 24 -7.60 1.54 -7.90
CA VAL A 24 -8.68 1.70 -8.91
C VAL A 24 -9.30 3.10 -8.92
N THR A 25 -8.62 4.06 -8.29
CA THR A 25 -9.12 5.42 -7.98
C THR A 25 -8.76 6.44 -9.06
N GLY A 26 -9.42 7.60 -9.10
CA GLY A 26 -9.02 8.72 -9.98
C GLY A 26 -8.01 9.68 -9.35
N GLN A 27 -7.67 9.49 -8.08
CA GLN A 27 -6.72 10.34 -7.35
C GLN A 27 -5.28 9.88 -7.58
N GLY A 28 -4.34 10.81 -7.38
CA GLY A 28 -2.93 10.48 -7.31
C GLY A 28 -2.63 9.66 -6.06
N VAL A 29 -1.57 8.86 -6.11
CA VAL A 29 -1.12 8.02 -5.00
C VAL A 29 0.27 8.47 -4.60
N ASP A 30 0.45 8.86 -3.34
CA ASP A 30 1.78 9.04 -2.77
C ASP A 30 2.25 7.76 -2.06
N VAL A 31 3.50 7.38 -2.30
CA VAL A 31 4.17 6.21 -1.74
C VAL A 31 5.41 6.66 -0.97
N LEU A 32 5.31 6.68 0.36
CA LEU A 32 6.29 7.32 1.22
C LEU A 32 6.96 6.34 2.17
N HIS A 33 8.29 6.33 2.17
CA HIS A 33 9.07 5.43 3.03
C HIS A 33 8.68 3.95 2.89
N CYS A 34 8.30 3.53 1.69
CA CYS A 34 7.86 2.18 1.42
C CYS A 34 8.93 1.39 0.67
N ASN A 35 8.98 0.08 0.89
CA ASN A 35 9.73 -0.84 0.04
C ASN A 35 8.76 -1.83 -0.61
N ILE A 36 8.79 -1.90 -1.94
CA ILE A 36 8.01 -2.87 -2.72
C ILE A 36 9.00 -3.60 -3.62
N TYR A 37 9.17 -4.89 -3.39
CA TYR A 37 10.21 -5.69 -4.05
C TYR A 37 9.79 -7.15 -4.18
N ASP A 38 10.45 -7.90 -5.06
CA ASP A 38 10.14 -9.31 -5.33
C ASP A 38 8.65 -9.53 -5.65
N CYS A 39 8.03 -8.54 -6.30
CA CYS A 39 6.69 -8.70 -6.82
C CYS A 39 6.70 -8.69 -8.36
N LEU A 40 5.86 -9.49 -9.03
CA LEU A 40 5.76 -9.47 -10.50
C LEU A 40 5.41 -8.07 -10.99
N ASP A 41 4.28 -7.55 -10.52
CA ASP A 41 3.87 -6.16 -10.68
C ASP A 41 3.84 -5.48 -9.31
N ALA A 42 4.68 -4.47 -9.11
CA ALA A 42 4.79 -3.79 -7.82
C ALA A 42 3.55 -2.91 -7.53
N ILE A 43 3.21 -2.00 -8.45
CA ILE A 43 1.98 -1.20 -8.40
C ILE A 43 1.18 -1.45 -9.67
N ASN A 44 -0.09 -1.84 -9.49
CA ASN A 44 -1.06 -1.87 -10.57
C ASN A 44 -2.06 -0.72 -10.35
N THR A 45 -2.36 0.04 -11.40
CA THR A 45 -3.35 1.11 -11.31
C THR A 45 -4.18 1.24 -12.57
N THR A 46 -5.43 1.64 -12.39
CA THR A 46 -6.28 2.15 -13.46
C THR A 46 -6.54 3.65 -13.31
N SER A 47 -5.80 4.31 -12.40
CA SER A 47 -5.85 5.76 -12.22
C SER A 47 -5.26 6.47 -13.42
N TYR A 48 -5.78 7.67 -13.71
CA TYR A 48 -5.21 8.59 -14.69
C TYR A 48 -4.35 9.69 -14.02
N SER A 49 -4.13 9.57 -12.71
CA SER A 49 -3.37 10.53 -11.91
C SER A 49 -1.97 9.99 -11.58
N ALA A 50 -1.08 10.88 -11.13
CA ALA A 50 0.31 10.53 -10.87
C ALA A 50 0.46 9.46 -9.77
N VAL A 51 1.49 8.61 -9.92
CA VAL A 51 2.02 7.78 -8.84
C VAL A 51 3.36 8.39 -8.42
N GLN A 52 3.42 8.90 -7.19
CA GLN A 52 4.58 9.58 -6.65
C GLN A 52 5.24 8.76 -5.55
N PHE A 53 6.55 8.64 -5.62
CA PHE A 53 7.37 7.95 -4.65
C PHE A 53 8.27 8.96 -3.94
N GLU A 54 8.25 8.96 -2.62
CA GLU A 54 9.12 9.78 -1.79
C GLU A 54 9.90 8.90 -0.81
N GLU A 55 11.23 8.96 -0.90
CA GLU A 55 12.11 8.15 -0.06
C GLU A 55 11.67 6.68 0.00
N SER A 56 11.34 6.10 -1.16
CA SER A 56 10.83 4.71 -1.26
C SER A 56 11.74 3.88 -2.15
N SER A 57 11.62 2.55 -2.09
CA SER A 57 12.27 1.62 -3.00
C SER A 57 11.21 0.83 -3.75
N ILE A 58 11.31 0.80 -5.08
CA ILE A 58 10.41 0.01 -5.94
C ILE A 58 11.20 -0.80 -6.95
N SER A 59 10.89 -2.10 -7.01
CA SER A 59 11.49 -3.04 -7.95
C SER A 59 10.52 -4.21 -8.21
N GLY A 60 9.64 -4.05 -9.18
CA GLY A 60 8.85 -5.16 -9.75
C GLY A 60 9.69 -6.02 -10.70
N ILE A 61 9.29 -7.27 -10.90
CA ILE A 61 9.97 -8.21 -11.81
C ILE A 61 9.59 -7.85 -13.26
N ASN A 62 8.28 -7.78 -13.55
CA ASN A 62 7.72 -7.37 -14.83
C ASN A 62 7.59 -5.84 -14.87
N TYR A 63 6.77 -5.28 -13.97
CA TYR A 63 6.50 -3.85 -13.96
C TYR A 63 6.68 -3.24 -12.56
N ASP A 64 7.39 -2.12 -12.51
CA ASP A 64 7.42 -1.23 -11.36
C ASP A 64 6.06 -0.51 -11.24
N VAL A 65 5.52 -0.04 -12.36
CA VAL A 65 4.16 0.49 -12.44
C VAL A 65 3.48 -0.06 -13.69
N ASN A 66 2.37 -0.77 -13.49
CA ASN A 66 1.48 -1.22 -14.54
C ASN A 66 0.19 -0.40 -14.50
N ALA A 67 0.03 0.52 -15.45
CA ALA A 67 -1.15 1.37 -15.55
C ALA A 67 -2.20 0.85 -16.55
N ASN A 68 -2.00 -0.37 -17.10
CA ASN A 68 -2.90 -0.99 -18.09
C ASN A 68 -3.26 -0.08 -19.27
N GLY A 69 -2.32 0.76 -19.72
CA GLY A 69 -2.56 1.74 -20.78
C GLY A 69 -3.30 3.02 -20.35
N ALA A 70 -3.40 3.32 -19.06
CA ALA A 70 -3.74 4.67 -18.62
C ALA A 70 -2.56 5.64 -18.86
N SER A 71 -2.88 6.93 -18.90
CA SER A 71 -1.88 7.98 -18.90
C SER A 71 -1.57 8.37 -17.46
N VAL A 72 -0.33 8.17 -17.01
CA VAL A 72 0.08 8.34 -15.61
C VAL A 72 1.47 8.97 -15.58
N ASP A 73 1.63 10.02 -14.78
CA ASP A 73 2.94 10.55 -14.45
C ASP A 73 3.58 9.68 -13.36
N PHE A 74 4.84 9.28 -13.58
CA PHE A 74 5.62 8.52 -12.62
C PHE A 74 6.68 9.43 -12.01
N ILE A 75 6.54 9.74 -10.73
CA ILE A 75 7.35 10.76 -10.05
C ILE A 75 8.19 10.09 -8.96
N LEU A 76 9.50 10.29 -9.01
CA LEU A 76 10.46 9.74 -8.04
C LEU A 76 11.18 10.90 -7.33
N LEU A 77 11.00 10.99 -6.02
CA LEU A 77 11.63 11.96 -5.14
C LEU A 77 12.52 11.20 -4.14
N ASN A 78 13.84 11.35 -4.26
CA ASN A 78 14.81 10.68 -3.36
C ASN A 78 14.56 9.16 -3.20
N SER A 79 14.01 8.51 -4.23
CA SER A 79 13.60 7.12 -4.21
C SER A 79 14.58 6.25 -5.00
N ILE A 80 14.65 4.96 -4.64
CA ILE A 80 15.41 3.95 -5.36
C ILE A 80 14.48 3.33 -6.40
N TRP A 81 14.87 3.46 -7.66
CA TRP A 81 14.19 2.87 -8.80
C TRP A 81 15.23 2.15 -9.66
N SER A 82 14.83 1.02 -10.26
CA SER A 82 15.66 0.23 -11.18
C SER A 82 16.23 1.06 -12.34
N GLY A 83 15.52 2.13 -12.72
CA GLY A 83 15.89 3.01 -13.82
C GLY A 83 15.58 2.41 -15.19
N ASP A 84 14.87 1.28 -15.25
CA ASP A 84 14.47 0.61 -16.49
C ASP A 84 13.08 1.10 -16.94
N PRO A 85 12.98 1.94 -17.99
CA PRO A 85 11.70 2.42 -18.48
C PRO A 85 10.82 1.30 -19.06
N GLY A 86 11.40 0.15 -19.42
CA GLY A 86 10.64 -1.03 -19.89
C GLY A 86 9.75 -1.63 -18.80
N LYS A 87 10.04 -1.33 -17.53
CA LYS A 87 9.22 -1.73 -16.37
C LYS A 87 8.07 -0.77 -16.07
N LEU A 88 7.82 0.21 -16.95
CA LEU A 88 6.67 1.12 -16.87
C LEU A 88 5.68 0.82 -18.00
N ASN A 89 4.61 0.09 -17.68
CA ASN A 89 3.53 -0.15 -18.63
C ASN A 89 2.50 0.99 -18.59
N ILE A 90 2.88 2.12 -19.18
CA ILE A 90 2.07 3.34 -19.25
C ILE A 90 1.90 3.78 -20.72
N ASN A 91 0.71 4.27 -21.11
CA ASN A 91 0.46 4.69 -22.50
C ASN A 91 1.03 6.08 -22.83
N ASN A 92 0.91 7.02 -21.89
CA ASN A 92 1.42 8.39 -22.00
C ASN A 92 1.69 8.94 -20.59
N GLY A 93 2.60 9.89 -20.44
CA GLY A 93 2.97 10.43 -19.13
C GLY A 93 4.47 10.70 -19.04
N GLN A 94 4.86 11.46 -18.01
CA GLN A 94 6.25 11.81 -17.79
C GLN A 94 6.87 10.95 -16.69
N VAL A 95 8.10 10.51 -16.93
CA VAL A 95 8.97 9.99 -15.87
C VAL A 95 9.77 11.16 -15.32
N ILE A 96 9.51 11.52 -14.06
CA ILE A 96 10.15 12.66 -13.40
C ILE A 96 11.01 12.13 -12.25
N VAL A 97 12.32 12.04 -12.48
CA VAL A 97 13.29 11.66 -11.44
C VAL A 97 13.93 12.90 -10.84
N LYS A 98 13.73 13.10 -9.54
CA LYS A 98 14.33 14.20 -8.77
C LYS A 98 15.19 13.64 -7.64
N ASN A 99 16.48 13.54 -7.90
CA ASN A 99 17.51 13.28 -6.90
C ASN A 99 17.93 14.62 -6.28
N MET A 100 17.17 15.14 -5.30
CA MET A 100 17.42 16.47 -4.76
C MET A 100 18.25 16.43 -3.47
N ARG A 101 19.40 17.12 -3.48
CA ARG A 101 19.87 17.91 -2.32
C ARG A 101 20.65 19.12 -2.85
N PRO A 102 20.20 20.37 -2.62
CA PRO A 102 19.93 21.00 -1.31
C PRO A 102 18.44 21.08 -1.00
N GLU A 103 18.10 21.28 0.28
CA GLU A 103 16.70 21.51 0.67
C GLU A 103 16.11 22.60 -0.22
N PRO A 104 15.00 22.34 -0.95
CA PRO A 104 14.23 23.44 -1.50
C PRO A 104 13.87 24.37 -0.34
N PRO A 105 13.70 25.69 -0.55
CA PRO A 105 12.98 26.49 0.45
C PRO A 105 11.74 25.69 0.76
N ARG A 106 11.59 25.23 2.02
CA ARG A 106 10.53 24.30 2.41
C ARG A 106 9.33 24.73 1.61
N ARG A 107 8.94 23.93 0.60
CA ARG A 107 7.57 24.06 0.15
C ARG A 107 6.88 23.82 1.46
N VAL A 108 6.22 24.85 1.97
CA VAL A 108 5.11 24.63 2.86
C VAL A 108 4.15 23.88 1.95
N TYR A 109 4.41 22.57 1.76
CA TYR A 109 3.36 21.58 1.79
C TYR A 109 2.63 22.02 3.03
N ASP A 110 1.55 22.75 2.79
CA ASP A 110 0.60 23.16 3.81
C ASP A 110 0.37 21.86 4.57
N ASP A 111 1.01 21.73 5.73
CA ASP A 111 1.43 20.46 6.34
C ASP A 111 0.24 19.51 6.24
N TYR A 112 0.20 18.69 5.18
CA TYR A 112 -1.01 17.95 4.85
C TYR A 112 -0.94 16.82 5.83
N VAL A 113 -1.54 17.04 7.00
CA VAL A 113 -1.61 16.06 8.05
C VAL A 113 -2.37 14.89 7.44
N ARG A 114 -1.62 13.90 6.94
CA ARG A 114 -2.17 12.67 6.37
C ARG A 114 -3.02 12.03 7.43
N LYS A 115 -4.32 12.07 7.20
CA LYS A 115 -5.32 11.58 8.13
C LYS A 115 -6.35 10.76 7.37
N PRO A 116 -6.90 9.73 8.03
CA PRO A 116 -7.99 8.98 7.47
C PRO A 116 -9.21 9.89 7.28
N LEU A 117 -10.10 9.48 6.37
CA LEU A 117 -11.35 10.18 6.13
C LEU A 117 -12.23 10.22 7.40
N GLN A 118 -12.21 9.15 8.18
CA GLN A 118 -12.90 9.02 9.46
C GLN A 118 -11.93 8.54 10.55
N GLU A 119 -12.07 9.05 11.77
CA GLU A 119 -11.20 8.67 12.90
C GLU A 119 -11.68 7.43 13.65
N ASN A 120 -12.83 6.86 13.27
CA ASN A 120 -13.37 5.63 13.87
C ASN A 120 -12.37 4.48 13.77
N LEU A 121 -12.08 3.85 14.91
CA LEU A 121 -11.09 2.79 15.03
C LEU A 121 -11.75 1.40 15.10
N PHE A 122 -11.46 0.57 14.12
CA PHE A 122 -11.88 -0.82 14.00
C PHE A 122 -10.69 -1.75 14.27
N ASN A 123 -10.42 -2.05 15.54
CA ASN A 123 -9.30 -2.92 15.92
C ASN A 123 -9.63 -4.40 15.62
N VAL A 124 -8.86 -5.06 14.77
CA VAL A 124 -9.09 -6.44 14.33
C VAL A 124 -9.19 -7.47 15.47
N LYS A 125 -8.51 -7.23 16.61
CA LYS A 125 -8.60 -8.10 17.80
C LYS A 125 -10.00 -8.06 18.44
N LYS A 126 -10.72 -6.94 18.32
CA LYS A 126 -12.12 -6.84 18.77
C LYS A 126 -13.08 -7.66 17.89
N TYR A 127 -12.64 -8.02 16.69
CA TYR A 127 -13.37 -8.88 15.76
C TYR A 127 -12.92 -10.35 15.82
N GLY A 128 -11.97 -10.68 16.69
CA GLY A 128 -11.53 -12.07 16.95
C GLY A 128 -10.16 -12.44 16.37
N ALA A 129 -9.43 -11.52 15.75
CA ALA A 129 -8.10 -11.82 15.22
C ALA A 129 -7.11 -12.14 16.35
N ILE A 130 -6.28 -13.17 16.16
CA ILE A 130 -5.32 -13.67 17.14
C ILE A 130 -3.90 -13.21 16.81
N GLY A 131 -3.52 -13.07 15.54
CA GLY A 131 -2.23 -12.50 15.12
C GLY A 131 -1.01 -13.28 15.61
N ASN A 132 -1.06 -14.61 15.55
CA ASN A 132 0.00 -15.52 16.02
C ASN A 132 0.66 -16.35 14.91
N SER A 133 0.50 -15.96 13.63
CA SER A 133 0.97 -16.66 12.42
C SER A 133 0.39 -18.06 12.14
N VAL A 134 -0.49 -18.59 13.02
CA VAL A 134 -1.03 -19.95 12.92
C VAL A 134 -2.55 -19.94 12.75
N SER A 135 -3.23 -19.11 13.54
CA SER A 135 -4.67 -18.95 13.51
C SER A 135 -5.10 -18.21 12.25
N ASP A 136 -6.16 -18.70 11.62
CA ASP A 136 -6.78 -18.04 10.47
C ASP A 136 -7.57 -16.82 10.94
N ASP A 137 -7.03 -15.62 10.68
CA ASP A 137 -7.61 -14.34 11.11
C ASP A 137 -8.54 -13.73 10.05
N THR A 138 -8.78 -14.45 8.94
CA THR A 138 -9.50 -13.94 7.77
C THR A 138 -10.87 -13.37 8.13
N SER A 139 -11.69 -14.11 8.88
CA SER A 139 -13.05 -13.69 9.21
C SER A 139 -13.08 -12.42 10.07
N ALA A 140 -12.14 -12.29 11.02
CA ALA A 140 -12.03 -11.13 11.89
C ALA A 140 -11.58 -9.88 11.13
N ILE A 141 -10.60 -10.03 10.23
CA ILE A 141 -10.09 -8.93 9.42
C ILE A 141 -11.17 -8.46 8.43
N VAL A 142 -11.82 -9.39 7.73
CA VAL A 142 -12.92 -9.07 6.80
C VAL A 142 -14.07 -8.38 7.53
N ALA A 143 -14.41 -8.81 8.75
CA ALA A 143 -15.45 -8.15 9.54
C ALA A 143 -15.07 -6.72 9.96
N ALA A 144 -13.80 -6.47 10.33
CA ALA A 144 -13.32 -5.14 10.66
C ALA A 144 -13.33 -4.21 9.43
N VAL A 145 -12.89 -4.70 8.27
CA VAL A 145 -12.94 -3.97 6.99
C VAL A 145 -14.38 -3.68 6.59
N ALA A 146 -15.29 -4.65 6.69
CA ALA A 146 -16.70 -4.46 6.39
C ALA A 146 -17.33 -3.38 7.28
N ALA A 147 -16.98 -3.34 8.57
CA ALA A 147 -17.44 -2.30 9.49
C ALA A 147 -16.93 -0.91 9.11
N ALA A 148 -15.66 -0.78 8.69
CA ALA A 148 -15.10 0.48 8.21
C ALA A 148 -15.74 0.93 6.89
N ASN A 149 -15.95 0.00 5.96
CA ASN A 149 -16.64 0.26 4.70
C ASN A 149 -18.07 0.78 4.94
N ALA A 150 -18.82 0.12 5.83
CA ALA A 150 -20.19 0.52 6.18
C ALA A 150 -20.25 1.88 6.92
N ASN A 151 -19.16 2.30 7.55
CA ASN A 151 -19.02 3.59 8.21
C ASN A 151 -18.65 4.73 7.24
N GLY A 152 -18.49 4.45 5.94
CA GLY A 152 -18.05 5.44 4.94
C GLY A 152 -16.58 5.82 5.11
N GLY A 153 -15.75 4.89 5.61
CA GLY A 153 -14.35 5.11 5.92
C GLY A 153 -14.03 4.84 7.39
N GLY A 154 -12.75 4.86 7.73
CA GLY A 154 -12.26 4.61 9.09
C GLY A 154 -10.94 3.88 9.13
N ILE A 155 -10.41 3.70 10.33
CA ILE A 155 -9.11 3.08 10.57
C ILE A 155 -9.34 1.62 10.96
N VAL A 156 -8.97 0.68 10.09
CA VAL A 156 -8.84 -0.73 10.46
C VAL A 156 -7.46 -0.93 11.07
N PHE A 157 -7.43 -1.12 12.39
CA PHE A 157 -6.18 -1.15 13.14
C PHE A 157 -5.73 -2.57 13.46
N PHE A 158 -4.47 -2.83 13.13
CA PHE A 158 -3.75 -4.06 13.40
C PHE A 158 -2.76 -3.78 14.53
N PRO A 159 -2.98 -4.27 15.75
CA PRO A 159 -1.96 -4.29 16.79
C PRO A 159 -0.74 -5.11 16.36
N SER A 160 0.32 -5.10 17.16
CA SER A 160 1.47 -5.97 16.86
C SER A 160 1.04 -7.44 16.83
N GLY A 161 1.50 -8.15 15.82
CA GLY A 161 1.11 -9.52 15.55
C GLY A 161 1.33 -9.89 14.09
N ASP A 162 1.20 -11.17 13.85
CA ASP A 162 1.35 -11.77 12.54
C ASP A 162 0.03 -12.45 12.15
N TYR A 163 -0.67 -11.87 11.19
CA TYR A 163 -2.08 -12.16 10.89
C TYR A 163 -2.19 -12.95 9.60
N LEU A 164 -2.60 -14.21 9.70
CA LEU A 164 -2.85 -15.05 8.53
C LEU A 164 -4.19 -14.65 7.89
N ILE A 165 -4.15 -14.33 6.59
CA ILE A 165 -5.33 -13.97 5.81
C ILE A 165 -5.34 -14.72 4.49
N LYS A 166 -6.48 -15.30 4.15
CA LYS A 166 -6.66 -16.15 2.96
C LYS A 166 -7.66 -15.60 1.95
N GLN A 167 -8.05 -14.34 2.13
CA GLN A 167 -9.04 -13.68 1.30
C GLN A 167 -8.56 -12.27 0.94
N ASN A 168 -8.73 -11.88 -0.32
CA ASN A 168 -8.49 -10.52 -0.79
C ASN A 168 -9.41 -9.52 -0.08
N LEU A 169 -8.91 -8.29 0.05
CA LEU A 169 -9.56 -7.16 0.69
C LEU A 169 -9.90 -6.09 -0.34
N THR A 170 -11.15 -5.63 -0.31
CA THR A 170 -11.59 -4.46 -1.06
C THR A 170 -11.93 -3.34 -0.09
N LEU A 171 -11.21 -2.22 -0.21
CA LEU A 171 -11.39 -1.05 0.65
C LEU A 171 -12.28 -0.03 -0.04
N SER A 172 -13.39 0.34 0.62
CA SER A 172 -14.24 1.45 0.20
C SER A 172 -13.57 2.79 0.50
N PRO A 173 -13.98 3.88 -0.16
CA PRO A 173 -13.32 5.17 -0.01
C PRO A 173 -13.10 5.59 1.44
N GLY A 174 -11.91 6.10 1.73
CA GLY A 174 -11.55 6.63 3.05
C GLY A 174 -11.22 5.59 4.13
N VAL A 175 -11.09 4.30 3.78
CA VAL A 175 -10.61 3.27 4.70
C VAL A 175 -9.08 3.27 4.77
N GLU A 176 -8.55 3.33 5.98
CA GLU A 176 -7.12 3.19 6.24
C GLU A 176 -6.82 1.85 6.93
N LEU A 177 -5.94 1.05 6.33
CA LEU A 177 -5.33 -0.08 7.04
C LEU A 177 -4.10 0.43 7.80
N ARG A 178 -4.12 0.29 9.13
CA ARG A 178 -3.08 0.84 9.99
C ARG A 178 -2.50 -0.22 10.90
N GLY A 179 -1.21 -0.50 10.76
CA GLY A 179 -0.44 -1.28 11.71
C GLY A 179 0.26 -0.41 12.76
N CYS A 180 1.02 -1.04 13.63
CA CYS A 180 1.73 -0.36 14.72
C CYS A 180 3.17 0.04 14.38
N LEU A 181 3.66 -0.23 13.16
CA LEU A 181 5.00 0.18 12.73
C LEU A 181 5.03 1.69 12.44
N GLY A 182 5.84 2.41 13.21
CA GLY A 182 5.98 3.87 13.10
C GLY A 182 7.17 4.34 12.24
N GLY A 183 8.06 3.44 11.83
CA GLY A 183 9.27 3.78 11.06
C GLY A 183 9.78 2.60 10.24
N ARG A 184 10.79 2.85 9.40
CA ARG A 184 11.48 1.84 8.57
C ARG A 184 12.09 0.77 9.47
N VAL A 185 11.69 -0.49 9.29
CA VAL A 185 12.29 -1.63 9.99
C VAL A 185 12.84 -2.59 8.96
N GLN A 186 14.17 -2.72 8.92
CA GLN A 186 14.84 -3.72 8.11
C GLN A 186 14.81 -5.04 8.90
N ILE A 187 14.01 -6.01 8.44
CA ILE A 187 13.87 -7.29 9.11
C ILE A 187 14.76 -8.32 8.39
N GLU A 188 15.80 -8.81 9.07
CA GLU A 188 16.64 -9.90 8.56
C GLU A 188 16.03 -11.30 8.85
N SER A 189 15.14 -11.41 9.85
CA SER A 189 14.34 -12.61 10.16
C SER A 189 13.26 -12.30 11.21
N GLY A 190 12.09 -12.95 11.11
CA GLY A 190 10.94 -12.78 12.02
C GLY A 190 9.86 -11.80 11.53
N SER A 191 8.81 -11.58 12.33
CA SER A 191 7.77 -10.56 12.07
C SER A 191 7.86 -9.48 13.15
N VAL A 192 8.14 -8.24 12.77
CA VAL A 192 8.13 -7.08 13.68
C VAL A 192 6.93 -6.22 13.34
N GLY A 193 6.26 -5.67 14.35
CA GLY A 193 5.09 -4.81 14.13
C GLY A 193 3.85 -5.60 13.74
N SER A 194 3.20 -5.18 12.66
CA SER A 194 1.93 -5.71 12.18
C SER A 194 2.13 -6.30 10.77
N THR A 195 2.19 -7.62 10.68
CA THR A 195 2.40 -8.33 9.42
C THR A 195 1.10 -8.99 8.97
N LEU A 196 0.74 -8.78 7.70
CA LEU A 196 -0.29 -9.56 7.02
C LEU A 196 0.40 -10.67 6.23
N ARG A 197 0.17 -11.91 6.65
CA ARG A 197 0.61 -13.12 5.96
C ARG A 197 -0.48 -13.58 5.02
N ILE A 198 -0.22 -13.43 3.73
CA ILE A 198 -1.23 -13.53 2.69
C ILE A 198 -1.15 -14.90 2.03
N ASP A 199 -2.09 -15.76 2.38
CA ASP A 199 -2.23 -17.13 1.89
C ASP A 199 -3.48 -17.24 0.99
N VAL A 200 -3.45 -16.47 -0.10
CA VAL A 200 -4.45 -16.51 -1.17
C VAL A 200 -3.99 -17.44 -2.30
N PRO A 201 -4.90 -17.94 -3.16
CA PRO A 201 -4.52 -18.75 -4.32
C PRO A 201 -3.46 -18.06 -5.19
N VAL A 202 -2.51 -18.85 -5.68
CA VAL A 202 -1.36 -18.38 -6.47
C VAL A 202 -1.55 -18.68 -7.96
N GLY A 203 -0.89 -17.91 -8.83
CA GLY A 203 -0.73 -18.26 -10.25
C GLY A 203 -1.65 -17.55 -11.23
N ASP A 204 -2.31 -16.46 -10.82
CA ASP A 204 -3.13 -15.62 -11.71
C ASP A 204 -2.62 -14.17 -11.67
N GLU A 205 -1.76 -13.81 -12.62
CA GLU A 205 -1.18 -12.47 -12.74
C GLU A 205 -2.20 -11.41 -13.16
N ASP A 206 -3.30 -11.83 -13.79
CA ASP A 206 -4.43 -10.99 -14.17
C ASP A 206 -5.53 -10.96 -13.08
N GLY A 207 -5.35 -11.74 -12.01
CA GLY A 207 -6.25 -11.83 -10.88
C GLY A 207 -6.29 -10.53 -10.05
N PRO A 208 -7.33 -10.34 -9.21
CA PRO A 208 -7.39 -9.16 -8.35
C PRO A 208 -6.22 -9.17 -7.36
N ALA A 209 -5.59 -8.01 -7.14
CA ALA A 209 -4.60 -7.88 -6.07
C ALA A 209 -5.19 -8.32 -4.74
N PHE A 210 -4.32 -8.72 -3.81
CA PHE A 210 -4.75 -8.98 -2.43
C PHE A 210 -5.46 -7.77 -1.82
N ILE A 211 -5.00 -6.54 -2.10
CA ILE A 211 -5.69 -5.31 -1.71
C ILE A 211 -6.06 -4.50 -2.95
N THR A 212 -7.35 -4.22 -3.08
CA THR A 212 -7.90 -3.25 -4.02
C THR A 212 -8.41 -2.02 -3.26
N MET A 213 -7.89 -0.83 -3.60
CA MET A 213 -8.13 0.42 -2.88
C MET A 213 -8.98 1.41 -3.67
N GLY A 214 -10.01 1.98 -3.04
CA GLY A 214 -10.83 3.10 -3.54
C GLY A 214 -10.26 4.48 -3.17
N ASP A 215 -10.96 5.57 -3.55
CA ASP A 215 -10.50 6.95 -3.30
C ASP A 215 -10.17 7.20 -1.82
N TYR A 216 -9.10 7.94 -1.54
CA TYR A 216 -8.69 8.31 -0.18
C TYR A 216 -8.41 7.13 0.78
N CYS A 217 -8.21 5.91 0.28
CA CYS A 217 -7.79 4.79 1.11
C CYS A 217 -6.29 4.87 1.46
N GLY A 218 -5.93 4.55 2.70
CA GLY A 218 -4.54 4.61 3.15
C GLY A 218 -4.01 3.27 3.63
N ILE A 219 -2.70 3.08 3.50
CA ILE A 219 -1.97 1.97 4.14
C ILE A 219 -0.84 2.57 4.96
N ARG A 220 -0.77 2.21 6.25
CA ARG A 220 0.24 2.74 7.14
C ARG A 220 0.81 1.71 8.08
N GLY A 221 2.14 1.60 8.13
CA GLY A 221 2.82 0.84 9.19
C GLY A 221 2.49 -0.65 9.16
N LEU A 222 2.34 -1.22 7.98
CA LEU A 222 2.02 -2.63 7.75
C LEU A 222 3.12 -3.28 6.92
N ALA A 223 3.44 -4.53 7.25
CA ALA A 223 4.20 -5.41 6.40
C ALA A 223 3.26 -6.41 5.71
N PHE A 224 3.50 -6.67 4.43
CA PHE A 224 2.74 -7.63 3.62
C PHE A 224 3.69 -8.70 3.12
N TYR A 225 3.43 -9.94 3.52
CA TYR A 225 4.26 -11.07 3.21
C TYR A 225 3.42 -12.21 2.63
N TYR A 226 3.82 -12.69 1.46
CA TYR A 226 3.13 -13.74 0.74
C TYR A 226 3.97 -15.02 0.82
N PRO A 227 3.72 -15.93 1.77
CA PRO A 227 4.58 -17.09 2.02
C PRO A 227 4.67 -18.12 0.89
N ASN A 228 3.70 -18.12 -0.02
CA ASN A 228 3.47 -19.22 -0.96
C ASN A 228 3.64 -18.82 -2.43
N GLN A 229 4.12 -17.61 -2.74
CA GLN A 229 4.40 -17.24 -4.13
C GLN A 229 5.86 -17.57 -4.48
N ASP A 230 6.01 -18.16 -5.67
CA ASP A 230 7.26 -18.52 -6.33
C ASP A 230 7.72 -17.42 -7.29
#